data_AF-A0A3N5UZL3-F1
#
_entry.id   AF-A0A3N5UZL3-F1
#
_cell.length_a   1.000
_cell.length_b   1.000
_cell.length_c   1.000
_cell.angle_alpha   90.00
_cell.angle_beta   90.00
_cell.angle_gamma   90.00
#
_symmetry.space_group_name_H-M   'P 1'
#
loop_
_entity.id
_entity.type
_entity.pdbx_description
1 polymer ?
#
loop_
_entity_poly.entity_id
_entity_poly.type
_entity_poly.pdbx_seq_one_letter_code
_entity_poly.pdbx_strand_id
1 'polypeptide(L)'
;MTTVVISEAVKTYLKTYSGIGSSAVVLVDYLSGNPSEYAVSQQPGTVVLETYLTGATERQFNFALQMMAYTADDAARIANSGFFEGVAAWLESQSEAGTFPTLNTNQHPTDIRATGQPFLYQQGESETAIYQMNCALLYDQDAP
;
A
#
# COMPACT_ATOMS: atom_id res chain seq x y z
N MET A 1 -12.28 -10.06 -21.17
CA MET A 1 -11.88 -9.01 -20.21
C MET A 1 -10.93 -9.64 -19.23
N THR A 2 -9.76 -9.04 -19.01
CA THR A 2 -8.77 -9.54 -18.05
C THR A 2 -9.19 -9.07 -16.67
N THR A 3 -9.41 -10.00 -15.74
CA THR A 3 -9.68 -9.67 -14.33
C THR A 3 -8.48 -8.95 -13.73
N VAL A 4 -8.69 -7.75 -13.17
CA VAL A 4 -7.67 -7.01 -12.42
C VAL A 4 -7.61 -7.57 -11.00
N VAL A 5 -6.40 -7.95 -10.56
CA VAL A 5 -6.13 -8.33 -9.17
C VAL A 5 -5.79 -7.05 -8.39
N ILE A 6 -6.50 -6.78 -7.29
CA ILE A 6 -6.39 -5.51 -6.55
C ILE A 6 -4.96 -5.26 -6.04
N SER A 7 -4.23 -6.30 -5.59
CA SER A 7 -2.84 -6.14 -5.15
C SER A 7 -1.91 -5.69 -6.29
N GLU A 8 -2.12 -6.16 -7.52
CA GLU A 8 -1.35 -5.71 -8.70
C GLU A 8 -1.71 -4.27 -9.09
N ALA A 9 -2.98 -3.89 -8.97
CA ALA A 9 -3.42 -2.51 -9.20
C ALA A 9 -2.78 -1.54 -8.18
N VAL A 10 -2.83 -1.88 -6.88
CA VAL A 10 -2.21 -1.10 -5.81
C VAL A 10 -0.68 -1.01 -6.00
N LYS A 11 -0.01 -2.13 -6.33
CA LYS A 11 1.42 -2.13 -6.67
C LYS A 11 1.75 -1.19 -7.82
N THR A 12 0.99 -1.27 -8.92
CA THR A 12 1.20 -0.42 -10.10
C THR A 12 1.01 1.05 -9.75
N TYR A 13 -0.01 1.34 -8.95
CA TYR A 13 -0.31 2.67 -8.47
C TYR A 13 0.78 3.24 -7.56
N LEU A 14 1.27 2.48 -6.57
CA LEU A 14 2.34 2.93 -5.67
C LEU A 14 3.63 3.28 -6.43
N LYS A 15 3.93 2.60 -7.54
CA LYS A 15 5.07 2.94 -8.41
C LYS A 15 4.99 4.32 -9.06
N THR A 16 3.83 4.99 -9.01
CA THR A 16 3.66 6.36 -9.49
C THR A 16 4.12 7.41 -8.47
N TYR A 17 4.25 7.03 -7.19
CA TYR A 17 4.79 7.92 -6.17
C TYR A 17 6.28 8.16 -6.41
N SER A 18 6.68 9.42 -6.57
CA SER A 18 8.05 9.79 -6.90
C SER A 18 9.08 9.41 -5.83
N GLY A 19 8.65 9.20 -4.58
CA GLY A 19 9.52 8.71 -3.51
C GLY A 19 9.92 7.25 -3.68
N ILE A 20 9.14 6.45 -4.42
CA ILE A 20 9.55 5.13 -4.88
C ILE A 20 10.32 5.33 -6.19
N GLY A 21 11.64 5.05 -6.15
CA GLY A 21 12.50 5.24 -7.32
C GLY A 21 11.95 4.53 -8.56
N SER A 22 12.10 5.13 -9.74
CA SER A 22 11.54 4.59 -10.99
C SER A 22 12.03 3.19 -11.37
N SER A 23 13.24 2.83 -10.93
CA SER A 23 13.84 1.49 -11.08
C SER A 23 13.61 0.58 -9.87
N ALA A 24 12.90 1.05 -8.84
CA ALA A 24 12.66 0.26 -7.65
C ALA A 24 11.77 -0.95 -7.95
N VAL A 25 12.10 -2.05 -7.28
CA VAL A 25 11.35 -3.29 -7.37
C VAL A 25 10.22 -3.25 -6.34
N VAL A 26 8.99 -3.36 -6.82
CA VAL A 26 7.78 -3.47 -5.99
C VAL A 26 7.13 -4.81 -6.28
N LEU A 27 6.98 -5.63 -5.25
CA LEU A 27 6.49 -7.01 -5.32
C LEU A 27 5.16 -7.16 -4.57
N VAL A 28 4.56 -8.35 -4.62
CA VAL A 28 3.35 -8.68 -3.88
C VAL A 28 3.68 -9.83 -2.92
N ASP A 29 3.38 -9.64 -1.64
CA ASP A 29 3.60 -10.61 -0.55
C ASP A 29 5.03 -11.19 -0.45
N TYR A 30 6.03 -10.49 -1.01
CA TYR A 30 7.41 -10.99 -1.06
C TYR A 30 8.45 -9.86 -1.04
N LEU A 31 9.52 -10.07 -0.27
CA LEU A 31 10.77 -9.30 -0.31
C LEU A 31 11.91 -10.30 -0.50
N SER A 32 12.83 -10.05 -1.43
CA SER A 32 13.92 -10.98 -1.73
C SER A 32 15.11 -10.84 -0.78
N GLY A 33 15.14 -9.77 0.01
CA GLY A 33 16.22 -9.45 0.94
C GLY A 33 17.15 -8.36 0.43
N ASN A 34 17.02 -7.91 -0.82
CA ASN A 34 17.80 -6.78 -1.30
C ASN A 34 17.27 -5.47 -0.71
N PRO A 35 18.16 -4.58 -0.25
CA PRO A 35 17.77 -3.24 0.18
C PRO A 35 17.13 -2.44 -0.95
N SER A 36 16.21 -1.53 -0.60
CA SER A 36 15.41 -0.72 -1.53
C SER A 36 14.36 -1.49 -2.34
N GLU A 37 14.00 -2.70 -1.88
CA GLU A 37 12.82 -3.43 -2.36
C GLU A 37 11.58 -3.07 -1.54
N TYR A 38 10.44 -3.07 -2.22
CA TYR A 38 9.14 -2.81 -1.62
C TYR A 38 8.20 -3.98 -1.87
N ALA A 39 7.22 -4.15 -0.97
CA ALA A 39 6.15 -5.12 -1.16
C ALA A 39 4.79 -4.52 -0.80
N VAL A 40 3.77 -4.90 -1.57
CA VAL A 40 2.37 -4.76 -1.20
C VAL A 40 1.94 -6.10 -0.63
N SER A 41 1.72 -6.13 0.68
CA SER A 41 1.40 -7.38 1.39
C SER A 41 -0.02 -7.34 1.92
N GLN A 42 -0.87 -8.27 1.51
CA GLN A 42 -2.28 -8.30 1.94
C GLN A 42 -2.38 -8.47 3.45
N GLN A 43 -3.28 -7.71 4.08
CA GLN A 43 -3.50 -7.79 5.53
C GLN A 43 -4.86 -8.41 5.82
N PRO A 44 -4.97 -9.27 6.86
CA PRO A 44 -6.26 -9.76 7.32
C PRO A 44 -7.13 -8.59 7.81
N GLY A 45 -8.44 -8.70 7.65
CA GLY A 45 -9.38 -7.69 8.13
C GLY A 45 -10.74 -7.77 7.45
N THR A 46 -11.62 -6.84 7.82
CA THR A 46 -12.94 -6.70 7.22
C THR A 46 -12.82 -6.31 5.74
N VAL A 47 -13.52 -7.05 4.88
CA VAL A 47 -13.56 -6.82 3.42
C VAL A 47 -14.81 -6.06 2.99
N VAL A 48 -15.98 -6.38 3.58
CA VAL A 48 -17.24 -5.68 3.31
C VAL A 48 -17.58 -4.83 4.52
N LEU A 49 -17.60 -3.50 4.34
CA LEU A 49 -17.90 -2.54 5.39
C LEU A 49 -19.41 -2.35 5.53
N GLU A 50 -20.09 -2.18 4.40
CA GLU A 50 -21.53 -1.96 4.34
C GLU A 50 -22.15 -2.65 3.12
N THR A 51 -23.42 -3.03 3.23
CA THR A 51 -24.23 -3.56 2.13
C THR A 51 -25.49 -2.71 1.97
N TYR A 52 -25.64 -2.11 0.81
CA TYR A 52 -26.78 -1.24 0.49
C TYR A 52 -28.01 -2.06 0.09
N LEU A 53 -29.19 -1.44 0.16
CA LEU A 53 -30.47 -2.08 -0.24
C LEU A 53 -30.49 -2.53 -1.71
N THR A 54 -29.65 -1.92 -2.56
CA THR A 54 -29.48 -2.26 -3.97
C THR A 54 -28.68 -3.55 -4.19
N GLY A 55 -28.02 -4.09 -3.16
CA GLY A 55 -27.09 -5.20 -3.25
C GLY A 55 -25.64 -4.79 -3.57
N ALA A 56 -25.39 -3.50 -3.84
CA ALA A 56 -24.04 -2.94 -3.90
C ALA A 56 -23.40 -2.94 -2.50
N THR A 57 -22.08 -2.93 -2.42
CA THR A 57 -21.35 -2.98 -1.15
C THR A 57 -20.19 -2.00 -1.12
N GLU A 58 -20.00 -1.32 0.01
CA GLU A 58 -18.74 -0.65 0.31
C GLU A 58 -17.73 -1.68 0.81
N ARG A 59 -16.52 -1.68 0.25
CA ARG A 59 -15.48 -2.65 0.54
C ARG A 59 -14.16 -2.00 0.85
N GLN A 60 -13.31 -2.74 1.56
CA GLN A 60 -11.96 -2.33 1.91
C GLN A 60 -10.96 -3.42 1.55
N PHE A 61 -9.89 -3.02 0.86
CA PHE A 61 -8.70 -3.82 0.65
C PHE A 61 -7.60 -3.36 1.61
N ASN A 62 -7.32 -4.19 2.61
CA ASN A 62 -6.28 -3.96 3.60
C ASN A 62 -4.93 -4.45 3.08
N PHE A 63 -3.93 -3.58 3.09
CA PHE A 63 -2.58 -3.94 2.67
C PHE A 63 -1.54 -3.26 3.54
N ALA A 64 -0.34 -3.81 3.53
CA ALA A 64 0.84 -3.21 4.11
C ALA A 64 1.78 -2.82 2.98
N LEU A 65 2.29 -1.59 3.03
CA LEU A 65 3.49 -1.23 2.29
C LEU A 65 4.69 -1.62 3.14
N GLN A 66 5.53 -2.51 2.63
CA GLN A 66 6.77 -2.91 3.25
C GLN A 66 7.96 -2.36 2.46
N MET A 67 9.05 -2.05 3.17
CA MET A 67 10.33 -1.63 2.59
C MET A 67 11.47 -2.38 3.27
N MET A 68 12.31 -3.07 2.48
CA MET A 68 13.59 -3.58 2.94
C MET A 68 14.60 -2.43 2.96
N ALA A 69 15.09 -2.05 4.14
CA ALA A 69 15.85 -0.83 4.33
C ALA A 69 17.18 -1.08 5.06
N TYR A 70 18.16 -0.22 4.81
CA TYR A 70 19.37 -0.13 5.63
C TYR A 70 19.06 0.60 6.94
N THR A 71 19.70 0.18 8.03
CA THR A 71 19.44 0.64 9.42
C THR A 71 20.72 0.83 10.24
N ALA A 72 21.87 0.97 9.57
CA ALA A 72 23.21 1.04 10.19
C ALA A 72 23.34 2.13 11.26
N ASP A 73 22.65 3.25 11.10
CA ASP A 73 22.69 4.37 12.04
C ASP A 73 21.30 4.99 12.26
N ASP A 74 21.24 5.97 13.17
CA ASP A 74 19.99 6.68 13.50
C ASP A 74 19.48 7.53 12.32
N ALA A 75 20.38 8.13 11.53
CA ALA A 75 20.00 8.95 10.39
C ALA A 75 19.28 8.11 9.31
N ALA A 76 19.76 6.90 9.04
CA ALA A 76 19.11 5.95 8.14
C ALA A 76 17.71 5.57 8.65
N ARG A 77 17.58 5.30 9.96
CA ARG A 77 16.29 4.95 10.57
C ARG A 77 15.30 6.11 10.53
N ILE A 78 15.75 7.35 10.76
CA ILE A 78 14.95 8.57 10.61
C ILE A 78 14.52 8.76 9.15
N ALA A 79 15.42 8.57 8.19
CA ALA A 79 15.10 8.67 6.77
C ALA A 79 14.05 7.63 6.35
N ASN A 80 14.15 6.39 6.86
CA ASN A 80 13.16 5.34 6.62
C ASN A 80 11.77 5.76 7.14
N SER A 81 11.68 6.28 8.37
CA SER A 81 10.43 6.80 8.91
C SER A 81 9.87 7.95 8.08
N GLY A 82 10.71 8.93 7.70
CA GLY A 82 10.32 10.07 6.89
C GLY A 82 9.83 9.70 5.48
N PHE A 83 10.38 8.63 4.89
CA PHE A 83 9.85 8.09 3.63
C PHE A 83 8.38 7.67 3.75
N PHE A 84 8.03 6.91 4.80
CA PHE A 84 6.66 6.46 5.01
C PHE A 84 5.70 7.59 5.37
N GLU A 85 6.15 8.58 6.15
CA GLU A 85 5.37 9.80 6.39
C GLU A 85 5.05 10.51 5.06
N GLY A 86 6.03 10.59 4.15
CA GLY A 86 5.81 11.11 2.79
C GLY A 86 4.82 10.28 1.98
N VAL A 87 4.88 8.95 2.05
CA VAL A 87 3.89 8.06 1.39
C VAL A 87 2.50 8.29 1.97
N ALA A 88 2.36 8.39 3.30
CA ALA A 88 1.07 8.60 3.94
C ALA A 88 0.43 9.92 3.49
N ALA A 89 1.18 11.02 3.55
CA ALA A 89 0.73 12.32 3.08
C ALA A 89 0.39 12.31 1.57
N TRP A 90 1.18 11.59 0.77
CA TRP A 90 0.87 11.41 -0.64
C TRP A 90 -0.45 10.67 -0.84
N LEU A 91 -0.68 9.53 -0.18
CA LEU A 91 -1.93 8.78 -0.28
C LEU A 91 -3.15 9.66 0.06
N GLU A 92 -3.07 10.42 1.15
CA GLU A 92 -4.11 11.38 1.54
C GLU A 92 -4.38 12.41 0.43
N SER A 93 -3.32 13.02 -0.15
CA SER A 93 -3.47 13.96 -1.27
C SER A 93 -4.10 13.33 -2.52
N GLN A 94 -3.87 12.03 -2.74
CA GLN A 94 -4.44 11.33 -3.88
C GLN A 94 -5.92 11.04 -3.68
N SER A 95 -6.34 10.68 -2.46
CA SER A 95 -7.75 10.62 -2.08
C SER A 95 -8.45 11.96 -2.31
N GLU A 96 -7.87 13.05 -1.82
CA GLU A 96 -8.42 14.40 -2.02
C GLU A 96 -8.54 14.78 -3.50
N ALA A 97 -7.59 14.33 -4.33
CA ALA A 97 -7.60 14.56 -5.76
C ALA A 97 -8.47 13.58 -6.56
N GLY A 98 -9.06 12.57 -5.92
CA GLY A 98 -9.82 11.51 -6.60
C GLY A 98 -8.97 10.67 -7.57
N THR A 99 -7.65 10.58 -7.32
CA THR A 99 -6.72 9.82 -8.14
C THR A 99 -6.46 8.48 -7.45
N PHE A 100 -6.82 7.38 -8.12
CA PHE A 100 -6.86 6.06 -7.48
C PHE A 100 -6.25 4.96 -8.37
N PRO A 101 -5.90 3.79 -7.78
CA PRO A 101 -5.57 2.60 -8.55
C PRO A 101 -6.71 2.23 -9.50
N THR A 102 -6.38 1.86 -10.74
CA THR A 102 -7.38 1.34 -11.69
C THR A 102 -7.80 -0.07 -11.29
N LEU A 103 -9.07 -0.26 -10.91
CA LEU A 103 -9.66 -1.55 -10.57
C LEU A 103 -10.50 -2.11 -11.74
N ASN A 104 -11.29 -3.16 -11.48
CA ASN A 104 -12.25 -3.67 -12.45
C ASN A 104 -13.37 -2.65 -12.70
N THR A 105 -14.07 -2.74 -13.84
CA THR A 105 -15.13 -1.79 -14.23
C THR A 105 -16.26 -1.65 -13.20
N ASN A 106 -16.51 -2.68 -12.39
CA ASN A 106 -17.54 -2.73 -11.36
C ASN A 106 -17.02 -2.37 -9.95
N GLN A 107 -15.80 -1.86 -9.85
CA GLN A 107 -15.11 -1.49 -8.62
C GLN A 107 -14.69 -0.03 -8.72
N HIS A 108 -15.24 0.80 -7.85
CA HIS A 108 -15.09 2.26 -7.89
C HIS A 108 -14.35 2.72 -6.64
N PRO A 109 -13.02 2.94 -6.70
CA PRO A 109 -12.26 3.46 -5.57
C PRO A 109 -12.78 4.80 -5.06
N THR A 110 -12.81 4.96 -3.74
CA THR A 110 -13.31 6.16 -3.07
C THR A 110 -12.30 6.78 -2.11
N ASP A 111 -11.39 5.99 -1.55
CA ASP A 111 -10.35 6.46 -0.62
C ASP A 111 -9.14 5.52 -0.64
N ILE A 112 -7.93 6.06 -0.51
CA ILE A 112 -6.71 5.32 -0.24
C ILE A 112 -5.88 6.06 0.83
N ARG A 113 -5.56 5.38 1.92
CA ARG A 113 -4.88 6.03 3.06
C ARG A 113 -3.99 5.10 3.86
N ALA A 114 -3.05 5.68 4.59
CA ALA A 114 -2.40 4.98 5.70
C ALA A 114 -3.42 4.79 6.85
N THR A 115 -3.39 3.63 7.49
CA THR A 115 -4.27 3.30 8.65
C THR A 115 -3.49 3.21 9.96
N GLY A 116 -2.16 3.31 9.91
CA GLY A 116 -1.28 3.35 11.06
C GLY A 116 0.04 4.00 10.73
N GLN A 117 0.81 4.32 11.77
CA GLN A 117 2.16 4.85 11.64
C GLN A 117 3.13 3.78 11.12
N PRO A 118 4.21 4.17 10.42
CA PRO A 118 5.25 3.23 10.06
C PRO A 118 5.96 2.69 11.30
N PHE A 119 6.34 1.41 11.25
CA PHE A 119 7.07 0.78 12.34
C PHE A 119 8.08 -0.23 11.81
N LEU A 120 9.08 -0.54 12.63
CA LEU A 120 10.03 -1.61 12.39
C LEU A 120 9.29 -2.95 12.55
N TYR A 121 9.03 -3.64 11.45
CA TYR A 121 8.29 -4.91 11.45
C TYR A 121 9.20 -6.08 11.81
N GLN A 122 10.37 -6.14 11.19
CA GLN A 122 11.34 -7.20 11.44
C GLN A 122 12.76 -6.66 11.31
N GLN A 123 13.61 -6.95 12.30
CA GLN A 123 15.03 -6.73 12.18
C GLN A 123 15.65 -7.81 11.29
N GLY A 124 16.42 -7.38 10.30
CA GLY A 124 17.15 -8.26 9.39
C GLY A 124 18.59 -8.50 9.85
N GLU A 125 19.33 -9.19 8.99
CA GLU A 125 20.78 -9.40 9.14
C GLU A 125 21.55 -8.21 8.57
N SER A 126 22.81 -8.06 8.98
CA SER A 126 23.77 -7.11 8.37
C SER A 126 23.23 -5.68 8.24
N GLU A 127 22.67 -5.16 9.34
CA GLU A 127 22.14 -3.79 9.44
C GLU A 127 20.97 -3.49 8.49
N THR A 128 20.22 -4.51 8.07
CA THR A 128 18.97 -4.34 7.33
C THR A 128 17.74 -4.57 8.21
N ALA A 129 16.60 -4.07 7.78
CA ALA A 129 15.32 -4.37 8.41
C ALA A 129 14.15 -4.18 7.44
N ILE A 130 13.03 -4.81 7.77
CA ILE A 130 11.75 -4.58 7.11
C ILE A 130 11.00 -3.54 7.93
N TYR A 131 10.73 -2.40 7.31
CA TYR A 131 9.77 -1.43 7.80
C TYR A 131 8.41 -1.69 7.16
N GLN A 132 7.35 -1.38 7.88
CA GLN A 132 5.98 -1.58 7.42
C GLN A 132 5.09 -0.40 7.80
N MET A 133 4.17 -0.05 6.91
CA MET A 133 3.04 0.83 7.19
C MET A 133 1.76 0.17 6.67
N ASN A 134 0.74 0.09 7.53
CA ASN A 134 -0.57 -0.43 7.14
C ASN A 134 -1.38 0.65 6.42
N CYS A 135 -2.10 0.23 5.39
CA CYS A 135 -2.89 1.06 4.51
C CYS A 135 -4.22 0.38 4.17
N ALA A 136 -5.15 1.17 3.65
CA ALA A 136 -6.43 0.70 3.15
C ALA A 136 -6.79 1.40 1.84
N LEU A 137 -7.36 0.64 0.90
CA LEU A 137 -8.07 1.14 -0.27
C LEU A 137 -9.56 0.82 -0.09
N LEU A 138 -10.40 1.85 -0.02
CA LEU A 138 -11.85 1.73 0.00
C LEU A 138 -12.39 1.86 -1.42
N TYR A 139 -13.42 1.07 -1.72
CA TYR A 139 -14.08 1.10 -3.01
C TYR A 139 -15.54 0.62 -2.90
N ASP A 140 -16.40 1.21 -3.70
CA ASP A 140 -17.74 0.69 -3.93
C ASP A 140 -17.69 -0.44 -4.96
N GLN A 141 -18.42 -1.51 -4.67
CA GLN A 141 -18.59 -2.66 -5.53
C GLN A 141 -20.04 -2.70 -6.00
N ASP A 142 -20.24 -2.67 -7.32
CA ASP A 142 -21.58 -2.76 -7.91
C ASP A 142 -22.27 -4.07 -7.50
N ALA A 143 -23.60 -4.04 -7.48
CA ALA A 143 -24.41 -5.22 -7.27
C ALA A 143 -24.10 -6.29 -8.36
N PRO A 144 -24.19 -7.58 -8.03
CA PRO A 144 -23.98 -8.68 -8.98
C PRO A 144 -24.92 -8.65 -10.19
#